data_AF-A0A366C1S2-F1
#
_entry.id   AF-A0A366C1S2-F1
#
_cell.length_a   1.000
_cell.length_b   1.000
_cell.length_c   1.000
_cell.angle_alpha   90.00
_cell.angle_beta   90.00
_cell.angle_gamma   90.00
#
_symmetry.space_group_name_H-M   'P 1'
#
loop_
_entity.id
_entity.type
_entity.pdbx_description
1 polymer ?
#
loop_
_entity_poly.entity_id
_entity_poly.type
_entity_poly.pdbx_seq_one_letter_code
_entity_poly.pdbx_strand_id
1 'polypeptide(L)' 'MSLIQCETCAGTGEVVTDWDVYLHPHEGAPAEAGVKDCPECDGLGWFDDGGSAADEESN' A
#
# COMPACT_ATOMS: atom_id res chain seq x y z
N MET A 1 10.50 -16.12 -3.95
CA MET A 1 9.67 -15.19 -3.18
C MET A 1 8.40 -14.94 -3.96
N SER A 2 7.28 -15.50 -3.52
CA SER A 2 5.94 -15.16 -4.00
C SER A 2 5.50 -13.90 -3.26
N LEU A 3 5.03 -12.88 -3.97
CA LEU A 3 4.35 -11.74 -3.35
C LEU A 3 2.86 -12.02 -3.37
N ILE A 4 2.21 -11.92 -2.21
CA ILE A 4 0.75 -12.04 -2.12
C ILE A 4 0.19 -10.63 -2.24
N GLN A 5 -0.64 -10.39 -3.27
CA GLN A 5 -1.28 -9.10 -3.44
C GLN A 5 -2.25 -8.82 -2.28
N CYS A 6 -2.16 -7.62 -1.72
CA CYS A 6 -3.14 -7.19 -0.72
C CYS A 6 -4.49 -6.99 -1.38
N GLU A 7 -5.50 -7.78 -0.99
CA GLU A 7 -6.85 -7.71 -1.57
C GLU A 7 -7.57 -6.41 -1.21
N THR A 8 -7.25 -5.81 -0.06
CA THR A 8 -7.88 -4.57 0.44
C THR A 8 -7.58 -3.36 -0.44
N CYS A 9 -6.32 -3.20 -0.85
CA CYS A 9 -5.91 -2.10 -1.75
C CYS A 9 -5.69 -2.58 -3.20
N ALA A 10 -5.94 -3.85 -3.51
CA ALA A 10 -5.70 -4.45 -4.82
C ALA A 10 -4.29 -4.16 -5.38
N GLY A 11 -3.26 -4.15 -4.52
CA GLY A 11 -1.87 -3.93 -4.92
C GLY A 11 -1.41 -2.48 -5.06
N THR A 12 -2.27 -1.48 -4.80
CA THR A 12 -1.87 -0.07 -4.88
C THR A 12 -1.02 0.38 -3.68
N GLY A 13 -1.24 -0.25 -2.51
CA GLY A 13 -0.68 0.23 -1.25
C GLY A 13 -1.50 1.34 -0.61
N GLU A 14 -2.57 1.81 -1.26
CA GLU A 14 -3.37 2.95 -0.79
C GLU A 14 -4.86 2.66 -0.84
N VAL A 15 -5.61 3.27 0.06
CA VAL A 15 -7.07 3.20 0.10
C VAL A 15 -7.67 4.60 0.03
N VAL A 16 -8.74 4.74 -0.76
CA VAL A 16 -9.50 6.00 -0.83
C VAL A 16 -10.26 6.18 0.48
N THR A 17 -9.98 7.27 1.17
CA THR A 17 -10.62 7.63 2.45
C THR A 17 -11.63 8.75 2.31
N ASP A 18 -11.54 9.55 1.24
CA ASP A 18 -12.51 10.58 0.89
C ASP A 18 -12.72 10.58 -0.63
N TRP A 19 -13.87 10.05 -1.07
CA TRP A 19 -14.21 9.95 -2.48
C TRP A 19 -14.50 11.30 -3.13
N ASP A 20 -14.97 12.30 -2.37
CA ASP A 20 -15.26 13.63 -2.92
C ASP A 20 -13.96 14.32 -3.29
N VAL A 21 -12.98 14.30 -2.38
CA VAL A 21 -11.65 14.89 -2.60
C VAL A 21 -10.86 14.10 -3.65
N TYR A 22 -10.96 12.77 -3.66
CA TYR A 22 -10.28 11.92 -4.64
C TYR A 22 -10.77 12.16 -6.08
N LEU A 23 -12.09 12.33 -6.26
CA LEU A 23 -12.70 12.57 -7.58
C LEU A 23 -12.65 14.04 -8.01
N HIS A 24 -12.68 14.96 -7.05
CA HIS A 24 -12.70 16.40 -7.29
C HIS A 24 -11.64 17.11 -6.43
N PRO A 25 -10.35 16.90 -6.72
CA PRO A 25 -9.29 17.55 -5.95
C PRO A 25 -9.43 19.06 -6.07
N HIS A 26 -9.52 19.73 -4.93
CA HIS A 26 -9.58 21.19 -4.87
C HIS A 26 -8.27 21.82 -5.38
N GLU A 27 -8.34 23.02 -5.94
CA GLU A 27 -7.14 23.76 -6.34
C GLU A 27 -6.20 23.96 -5.14
N GLY A 28 -4.99 23.41 -5.23
CA GLY A 28 -3.99 23.45 -4.16
C GLY A 28 -4.05 22.31 -3.15
N ALA A 29 -4.96 21.34 -3.30
CA ALA A 29 -4.93 20.11 -2.52
C ALA A 29 -3.68 19.27 -2.88
N PRO A 30 -3.04 18.61 -1.91
CA PRO A 30 -1.95 17.67 -2.20
C PRO A 30 -2.48 16.51 -3.06
N ALA A 31 -1.61 15.90 -3.86
CA ALA A 31 -1.97 14.76 -4.72
C ALA A 31 -2.57 13.59 -3.91
N GLU A 32 -2.11 13.42 -2.67
CA GLU A 32 -2.57 12.38 -1.75
C GLU A 32 -3.84 12.78 -0.98
N ALA A 33 -4.49 13.89 -1.34
CA ALA A 33 -5.72 14.30 -0.69
C ALA A 33 -6.82 13.28 -1.00
N GLY A 34 -7.38 12.67 0.05
CA GLY A 34 -8.43 11.67 -0.08
C GLY A 34 -7.95 10.22 -0.21
N VAL A 35 -6.64 9.97 -0.17
CA VAL A 35 -6.07 8.62 -0.03
C VAL A 35 -5.25 8.52 1.26
N LYS A 36 -5.09 7.30 1.76
CA LYS A 36 -4.17 6.96 2.84
C LYS A 36 -3.50 5.63 2.55
N ASP A 37 -2.35 5.40 3.18
CA ASP A 37 -1.71 4.10 3.21
C ASP A 37 -2.70 3.01 3.62
N CYS A 38 -2.67 1.89 2.89
CA CYS A 38 -3.48 0.73 3.19
C CYS A 38 -3.07 0.18 4.56
N PRO A 39 -3.99 0.12 5.54
CA PRO A 39 -3.66 -0.31 6.90
C PRO A 39 -3.35 -1.80 7.01
N GLU A 40 -3.72 -2.60 6.00
CA GLU A 40 -3.51 -4.05 6.01
C GLU A 40 -2.09 -4.41 5.60
N CYS A 41 -1.51 -3.71 4.61
CA CYS A 41 -0.18 -3.99 4.08
C CYS A 41 0.81 -2.84 4.34
N ASP A 42 0.50 -1.94 5.27
CA ASP A 42 1.35 -0.79 5.66
C ASP A 42 1.87 0.02 4.47
N GLY A 43 1.01 0.31 3.49
CA GLY A 43 1.41 1.10 2.32
C GLY A 43 2.12 0.31 1.20
N LEU A 44 2.41 -0.98 1.39
CA LEU A 44 3.25 -1.75 0.46
C LEU A 44 2.51 -2.24 -0.78
N GLY A 45 1.21 -2.52 -0.67
CA GLY A 45 0.40 -3.16 -1.71
C GLY A 45 0.50 -4.68 -1.74
N TRP A 46 1.50 -5.26 -1.08
CA TRP A 46 1.82 -6.68 -1.13
C TRP A 46 2.29 -7.16 0.24
N PHE A 47 2.06 -8.44 0.52
CA PHE A 47 2.66 -9.15 1.64
C PHE A 47 3.84 -9.97 1.16
N ASP A 48 4.91 -9.96 1.92
CA ASP A 48 5.97 -10.94 1.78
C ASP A 48 5.46 -12.28 2.31
N ASP A 49 5.33 -13.28 1.43
CA ASP A 49 5.03 -14.67 1.79
C ASP A 49 6.27 -15.32 2.42
N GLY A 50 6.73 -14.76 3.55
CA GLY A 50 7.70 -15.35 4.46
C GLY A 50 8.93 -15.99 3.81
N GLY A 51 9.38 -15.49 2.66
CA GLY A 51 10.55 -16.02 1.97
C GLY A 51 11.81 -15.59 2.70
N SER A 52 12.17 -16.32 3.76
CA SER A 52 13.35 -16.18 4.60
C SER A 52 14.50 -15.39 3.96
N ALA A 53 14.57 -14.10 4.30
CA ALA A 53 15.82 -13.35 4.30
C ALA A 53 16.17 -13.09 5.77
N ALA A 54 16.35 -14.17 6.51
CA ALA A 54 16.96 -14.17 7.83
C ALA A 54 17.88 -15.40 7.94
N ASP A 55 18.75 -15.58 6.95
CA ASP A 55 19.93 -16.43 7.08
C ASP A 55 21.10 -15.75 6.35
N GLU A 56 21.50 -14.57 6.86
CA GLU A 56 22.91 -14.21 6.84
C GLU A 56 23.64 -15.16 7.79
N GLU A 57 23.98 -16.36 7.32
CA GLU A 57 25.12 -17.09 7.87
C GLU A 57 26.02 -17.52 6.70
N SER A 58 26.89 -16.60 6.32
CA SER A 58 28.14 -16.94 5.65
C SER A 58 28.99 -17.72 6.64
N ASN A 59 29.10 -19.04 6.46
CA ASN A 59 30.26 -19.81 6.89
C ASN A 59 30.62 -20.87 5.85
#